data_AF-A0A3C1X062-F1
#
_entry.id   AF-A0A3C1X062-F1
#
_cell.length_a   1.000
_cell.length_b   1.000
_cell.length_c   1.000
_cell.angle_alpha   90.00
_cell.angle_beta   90.00
_cell.angle_gamma   90.00
#
_symmetry.space_group_name_H-M   'P 1'
#
loop_
_entity.id
_entity.type
_entity.pdbx_description
1 polymer ?
#
loop_
_entity_poly.entity_id
_entity_poly.type
_entity_poly.pdbx_seq_one_letter_code
_entity_poly.pdbx_strand_id
1 'polypeptide(L)' 'SRLFTLPDETYVYPAHDYGGRTVSSIWEEKAFNEMIGGGVDKAEFVRRVNAMELSLPAKIHVAVPANQVCGSKIVTD' A
#
# COMPACT_ATOMS: atom_id res chain seq x y z
N SER A 1 6.63 -12.82 2.01
CA SER A 1 6.06 -11.79 1.13
C SER A 1 6.02 -12.33 -0.30
N ARG A 2 4.92 -12.15 -1.05
CA ARG A 2 4.86 -12.56 -2.48
C ARG A 2 5.66 -11.65 -3.41
N LEU A 3 5.94 -10.41 -3.01
CA LEU A 3 6.70 -9.46 -3.82
C LEU A 3 8.20 -9.63 -3.61
N PHE A 4 8.65 -9.91 -2.38
CA PHE A 4 10.08 -10.10 -2.09
C PHE A 4 10.68 -11.39 -2.68
N THR A 5 9.89 -12.23 -3.34
CA THR A 5 10.39 -13.35 -4.14
C THR A 5 10.79 -12.96 -5.56
N LEU A 6 10.46 -11.73 -5.99
CA LEU A 6 10.90 -11.19 -7.27
C LEU A 6 12.40 -10.86 -7.23
N PRO A 7 13.08 -10.79 -8.40
CA PRO A 7 14.47 -10.35 -8.49
C PRO A 7 14.68 -8.97 -7.89
N ASP A 8 15.85 -8.75 -7.32
CA ASP A 8 16.22 -7.55 -6.55
C ASP A 8 16.16 -6.26 -7.40
N GLU A 9 16.50 -6.38 -8.68
CA GLU A 9 16.46 -5.34 -9.71
C GLU A 9 15.05 -5.00 -10.20
N THR A 10 14.01 -5.72 -9.75
CA THR A 10 12.63 -5.45 -10.16
C THR A 10 12.18 -4.11 -9.64
N TYR A 11 11.76 -3.20 -10.54
CA TYR A 11 11.19 -1.92 -10.14
C TYR A 11 9.83 -2.06 -9.46
N VAL A 12 9.64 -1.24 -8.44
CA VAL A 12 8.39 -1.09 -7.70
C VAL A 12 7.82 0.28 -8.04
N TYR A 13 6.70 0.30 -8.76
CA TYR A 13 5.92 1.50 -9.06
C TYR A 13 4.71 1.57 -8.11
N PRO A 14 4.73 2.42 -7.08
CA PRO A 14 3.63 2.51 -6.13
C PRO A 14 2.43 3.25 -6.74
N ALA A 15 1.22 2.94 -6.26
CA ALA A 15 0.02 3.66 -6.70
C ALA A 15 -0.05 5.10 -6.15
N HIS A 16 0.56 5.34 -4.99
CA HIS A 16 0.63 6.65 -4.34
C HIS A 16 1.98 6.81 -3.66
N ASP A 17 2.46 8.03 -3.60
CA ASP A 17 3.58 8.45 -2.76
C ASP A 17 3.26 9.83 -2.19
N TYR A 18 3.62 10.06 -0.92
CA TYR A 18 3.38 11.32 -0.21
C TYR A 18 4.68 12.09 0.07
N GLY A 19 5.83 11.59 -0.40
CA GLY A 19 7.17 12.16 -0.20
C GLY A 19 7.87 12.63 -1.48
N GLY A 20 7.19 12.62 -2.64
CA GLY A 20 7.71 13.02 -3.94
C GLY A 20 8.51 11.96 -4.71
N ARG A 21 8.46 10.69 -4.31
CA ARG A 21 9.16 9.57 -4.99
C ARG A 21 8.28 8.97 -6.09
N THR A 22 8.92 8.43 -7.13
CA THR A 22 8.22 7.91 -8.32
C THR A 22 8.44 6.42 -8.58
N VAL A 23 9.54 5.83 -8.08
CA VAL A 23 9.91 4.42 -8.27
C VAL A 23 10.87 3.99 -7.17
N SER A 24 10.87 2.70 -6.84
CA SER A 24 11.91 2.01 -6.07
C SER A 24 12.20 0.63 -6.67
N SER A 25 12.83 -0.28 -5.94
CA SER A 25 13.19 -1.63 -6.35
C SER A 25 12.93 -2.64 -5.23
N ILE A 26 12.81 -3.92 -5.57
CA ILE A 26 12.62 -4.99 -4.58
C ILE A 26 13.79 -5.04 -3.59
N TRP A 27 15.01 -4.80 -4.05
CA TRP A 27 16.17 -4.69 -3.15
C TRP A 27 16.02 -3.56 -2.14
N GLU A 28 15.69 -2.34 -2.59
CA GLU A 28 15.50 -1.18 -1.71
C GLU A 28 14.40 -1.44 -0.68
N GLU A 29 13.26 -2.01 -1.10
CA GLU A 29 12.15 -2.31 -0.20
C GLU A 29 12.51 -3.41 0.81
N LYS A 30 13.28 -4.44 0.42
CA LYS A 30 13.79 -5.45 1.37
C LYS A 30 14.72 -4.85 2.40
N ALA A 31 15.61 -3.95 1.98
CA ALA A 31 16.66 -3.40 2.83
C ALA A 31 16.17 -2.26 3.73
N PHE A 32 15.30 -1.38 3.20
CA PHE A 32 15.03 -0.07 3.81
C PHE A 32 13.55 0.20 4.11
N ASN A 33 12.60 -0.63 3.67
CA ASN A 33 11.20 -0.40 4.02
C ASN A 33 11.01 -0.55 5.55
N GLU A 34 10.65 0.54 6.21
CA GLU A 34 10.54 0.58 7.67
C GLU A 34 9.44 -0.35 8.20
N MET A 35 8.38 -0.60 7.44
CA MET A 35 7.23 -1.39 7.88
C MET A 35 7.39 -2.89 7.67
N ILE A 36 8.04 -3.30 6.59
CA ILE A 36 8.08 -4.72 6.16
C ILE A 36 9.47 -5.21 5.72
N GLY A 37 10.45 -4.31 5.57
CA GLY A 37 11.83 -4.63 5.23
C GLY A 37 12.68 -4.94 6.47
N GLY A 38 13.99 -5.08 6.30
CA GLY A 38 14.96 -5.16 7.40
C GLY A 38 14.78 -6.36 8.34
N GLY A 39 14.11 -7.42 7.89
CA GLY A 39 13.83 -8.60 8.72
C GLY A 39 12.62 -8.45 9.66
N VAL A 40 11.78 -7.42 9.48
CA VAL A 40 10.52 -7.28 10.23
C VAL A 40 9.61 -8.48 9.97
N ASP A 41 9.17 -9.13 11.04
CA ASP A 41 8.26 -10.27 10.94
C ASP A 41 6.78 -9.84 10.86
N LYS A 42 5.90 -10.81 10.63
CA LYS A 42 4.46 -10.56 10.49
C LYS A 42 3.83 -10.02 11.78
N ALA A 43 4.26 -10.49 12.95
CA ALA A 43 3.66 -10.08 14.22
C ALA A 43 3.96 -8.61 14.50
N GLU A 44 5.20 -8.19 14.23
CA GLU A 44 5.65 -6.82 14.34
C GLU A 44 4.92 -5.89 13.37
N PHE A 45 4.81 -6.29 12.11
CA PHE A 45 4.05 -5.53 11.10
C PHE A 45 2.59 -5.31 11.56
N VAL A 46 1.90 -6.37 11.99
CA VAL A 46 0.50 -6.28 12.45
C VAL A 46 0.38 -5.36 13.66
N ARG A 47 1.31 -5.47 14.62
CA ARG A 47 1.34 -4.58 15.80
C ARG A 47 1.45 -3.11 15.38
N ARG A 48 2.37 -2.78 14.47
CA ARG A 48 2.58 -1.41 13.99
C ARG A 48 1.35 -0.86 13.28
N VAL A 49 0.75 -1.64 12.36
CA VAL A 49 -0.45 -1.22 11.64
C VAL A 49 -1.63 -0.98 12.59
N ASN A 50 -1.84 -1.86 13.57
CA ASN A 50 -2.92 -1.70 14.55
C ASN A 50 -2.72 -0.50 15.50
N ALA A 51 -1.48 -0.05 15.68
CA ALA A 51 -1.16 1.11 16.50
C ALA A 51 -1.29 2.45 15.75
N MET A 52 -1.57 2.44 14.44
CA MET A 52 -1.70 3.67 13.67
C MET A 52 -2.99 4.42 14.01
N GLU A 53 -2.86 5.70 14.37
CA GLU A 53 -3.99 6.61 14.59
C GLU A 53 -4.28 7.40 13.31
N LEU A 54 -5.04 6.78 12.39
CA LEU A 54 -5.39 7.39 11.10
C LEU A 54 -6.82 7.93 11.12
N SER A 55 -7.03 9.06 10.44
CA SER A 55 -8.37 9.58 10.18
C SER A 55 -9.12 8.71 9.16
N LEU A 56 -10.45 8.82 9.17
CA LEU A 56 -11.28 8.19 8.14
C LEU A 56 -10.86 8.70 6.74
N PRO A 57 -10.57 7.83 5.76
CA PRO A 57 -10.11 8.29 4.45
C PRO A 57 -11.16 9.19 3.78
N ALA A 58 -10.74 10.40 3.40
CA ALA A 58 -11.62 11.51 3.05
C ALA A 58 -12.64 11.24 1.92
N LYS A 59 -12.37 10.24 1.05
CA LYS A 59 -13.23 9.89 -0.09
C LYS A 59 -13.79 8.47 -0.01
N ILE A 60 -13.67 7.76 1.12
CA ILE A 60 -14.01 6.33 1.18
C ILE A 60 -15.47 6.04 0.82
N HIS A 61 -16.42 6.85 1.29
CA HIS A 61 -17.86 6.69 1.03
C HIS A 61 -18.27 7.02 -0.41
N VAL A 62 -17.40 7.66 -1.19
CA VAL A 62 -17.64 7.95 -2.61
C VAL A 62 -16.87 6.97 -3.50
N ALA A 63 -15.58 6.81 -3.23
CA ALA A 63 -14.68 6.01 -4.05
C ALA A 63 -15.00 4.52 -3.98
N VAL A 64 -15.31 3.96 -2.80
CA VAL A 64 -15.58 2.53 -2.67
C VAL A 64 -16.83 2.11 -3.45
N PRO A 65 -18.01 2.73 -3.27
CA PRO A 65 -19.19 2.35 -4.05
C PRO A 65 -18.99 2.52 -5.56
N ALA A 66 -18.35 3.61 -6.00
CA ALA A 66 -18.09 3.84 -7.42
C ALA A 66 -17.15 2.78 -8.01
N ASN A 67 -16.08 2.41 -7.30
CA ASN A 67 -15.11 1.43 -7.77
C ASN A 67 -15.68 0.01 -7.80
N GLN A 68 -16.62 -0.33 -6.91
CA GLN A 68 -17.31 -1.63 -6.91
C GLN A 68 -18.17 -1.86 -8.17
N VAL A 69 -18.57 -0.77 -8.83
CA VAL A 69 -19.28 -0.81 -10.13
C VAL A 69 -18.40 -0.34 -11.28
N CYS A 70 -17.08 -0.50 -11.16
CA CYS A 70 -16.09 -0.15 -12.18
C CYS A 70 -16.15 1.32 -12.64
N GLY A 71 -16.44 2.23 -11.72
CA GLY A 71 -16.59 3.67 -12.02
C GLY A 71 -17.90 4.04 -12.71
N SER A 72 -18.85 3.12 -12.82
CA SER A 72 -20.17 3.39 -13.40
C SER A 72 -21.02 4.27 -12.49
N LYS A 73 -22.06 4.88 -13.05
CA LYS A 73 -23.05 5.63 -12.27
C LYS A 73 -23.84 4.68 -11.38
N ILE A 74 -23.91 4.98 -10.09
CA ILE A 74 -24.83 4.33 -9.18
C ILE A 74 -26.20 4.96 -9.42
N VAL A 75 -27.09 4.23 -10.09
CA VAL A 75 -28.48 4.62 -10.27
C VAL A 75 -29.24 4.00 -9.10
N THR A 76 -29.80 4.85 -8.24
CA THR A 76 -30.74 4.43 -7.21
C THR A 76 -32.15 4.77 -7.72
N ASP A 77 -33.01 3.77 -7.78
CA ASP A 77 -34.45 3.95 -8.05
C ASP A 77 -35.15 4.70 -6.90
#